data_AF-A0A534LNA1-F1
#
_entry.id   AF-A0A534LNA1-F1
#
_cell.length_a   1.000
_cell.length_b   1.000
_cell.length_c   1.000
_cell.angle_alpha   90.00
_cell.angle_beta   90.00
_cell.angle_gamma   90.00
#
_symmetry.space_group_name_H-M   'P 1'
#
loop_
_entity.id
_entity.type
_entity.pdbx_description
1 polymer ?
#
loop_
_entity_poly.entity_id
_entity_poly.type
_entity_poly.pdbx_seq_one_letter_code
_entity_poly.pdbx_strand_id
1 'polypeptide(L)'
;MEVPPGRVEQISDGGPEAIRALLAELRAMKFNGLLKTSVVRGETPAEGVLVLRGGDGVLAEHRSEVEVTGADAVLEILKDAASEKSKLEVRTYDYGHSRISIDQLQRSYPEASVPGLGDADEVLSQAIAREAAEREAYLQDLRNREDAERGLIDDEESLRHRIRELEREARQSGAREKELESLRSELEAVKQASGLLMRRLEERRGAADVELQSQRKILTLEMEKARAELEVQRRSLAERIGKMAAREREVADRAASIDDREAALTGRQESLEREREQMRELYTTLQQEAQKISEARAAFDARLGEAEARERELIRREQALVGLEERVRGQEPLLSERQKALADRERNATTRLKDLDRREAKLASETAALAKRQEAVVAEAATLAERRDELVRATQRMEKIAKDLAGKDRKFAAEQQ
;
A
#
# COMPACT_ATOMS: atom_id res chain seq x y z
N MET A 1 5.91 0.11 -8.43
CA MET A 1 6.02 1.28 -9.32
C MET A 1 5.50 2.54 -8.63
N GLU A 2 6.39 3.47 -8.30
CA GLU A 2 5.98 4.81 -7.85
C GLU A 2 5.71 5.68 -9.08
N VAL A 3 4.43 5.84 -9.42
CA VAL A 3 3.99 6.77 -10.46
C VAL A 3 3.65 8.13 -9.84
N PRO A 4 3.95 9.25 -10.52
CA PRO A 4 3.54 10.57 -10.07
C PRO A 4 2.02 10.64 -9.88
N PRO A 5 1.54 11.34 -8.85
CA PRO A 5 0.14 11.27 -8.44
C PRO A 5 -0.84 11.85 -9.44
N GLY A 6 -0.43 12.72 -10.39
CA GLY A 6 -1.34 13.35 -11.35
C GLY A 6 -2.42 14.23 -10.71
N ARG A 7 -3.31 14.81 -11.54
CA ARG A 7 -4.49 15.57 -11.06
C ARG A 7 -5.74 14.70 -11.20
N VAL A 8 -6.51 14.57 -10.13
CA VAL A 8 -7.79 13.84 -10.16
C VAL A 8 -8.76 14.48 -11.15
N GLU A 9 -9.26 13.68 -12.07
CA GLU A 9 -10.25 14.08 -13.08
C GLU A 9 -11.62 13.48 -12.76
N GLN A 10 -11.66 12.20 -12.39
CA GLN A 10 -12.89 11.49 -12.12
C GLN A 10 -12.68 10.42 -11.05
N ILE A 11 -13.67 10.25 -10.18
CA ILE A 11 -13.78 9.12 -9.25
C ILE A 11 -15.15 8.50 -9.49
N SER A 12 -15.20 7.19 -9.70
CA SER A 12 -16.43 6.44 -9.87
C SER A 12 -16.36 5.11 -9.13
N ASP A 13 -17.53 4.53 -8.87
CA ASP A 13 -17.60 3.14 -8.43
C ASP A 13 -17.27 2.20 -9.60
N GLY A 14 -16.76 1.03 -9.27
CA GLY A 14 -16.47 -0.01 -10.24
C GLY A 14 -17.69 -0.83 -10.64
N GLY A 15 -17.45 -1.86 -11.42
CA GLY A 15 -18.48 -2.70 -12.02
C GLY A 15 -18.16 -2.98 -13.49
N PRO A 16 -18.64 -4.10 -14.06
CA PRO A 16 -18.23 -4.56 -15.39
C PRO A 16 -18.63 -3.58 -16.50
N GLU A 17 -19.81 -2.96 -16.40
CA GLU A 17 -20.23 -1.93 -17.36
C GLU A 17 -19.56 -0.58 -17.10
N ALA A 18 -19.30 -0.24 -15.83
CA ALA A 18 -18.66 1.02 -15.44
C ALA A 18 -17.22 1.10 -15.98
N ILE A 19 -16.41 0.05 -15.77
CA ILE A 19 -15.05 0.01 -16.30
C ILE A 19 -15.03 -0.06 -17.83
N ARG A 20 -15.99 -0.76 -18.44
CA ARG A 20 -16.11 -0.84 -19.90
C ARG A 20 -16.38 0.53 -20.51
N ALA A 21 -17.36 1.25 -19.99
CA ALA A 21 -17.68 2.61 -20.42
C ALA A 21 -16.50 3.56 -20.20
N LEU A 22 -15.84 3.47 -19.03
CA LEU A 22 -14.70 4.31 -18.70
C LEU A 22 -13.53 4.08 -19.66
N LEU A 23 -13.14 2.84 -19.94
CA LEU A 23 -12.03 2.55 -20.86
C LEU A 23 -12.35 3.02 -22.30
N ALA A 24 -13.60 2.85 -22.75
CA ALA A 24 -14.04 3.35 -24.04
C ALA A 24 -13.97 4.88 -24.12
N GLU A 25 -14.37 5.59 -23.05
CA GLU A 25 -14.30 7.04 -22.93
C GLU A 25 -12.84 7.54 -22.96
N LEU A 26 -11.96 6.96 -22.13
CA LEU A 26 -10.54 7.32 -22.06
C LEU A 26 -9.85 7.10 -23.41
N ARG A 27 -10.22 6.04 -24.14
CA ARG A 27 -9.73 5.78 -25.50
C ARG A 27 -10.23 6.81 -26.50
N ALA A 28 -11.51 7.15 -26.48
CA ALA A 28 -12.08 8.17 -27.36
C ALA A 28 -11.43 9.54 -27.16
N MET A 29 -11.10 9.89 -25.91
CA MET A 29 -10.46 11.15 -25.56
C MET A 29 -8.94 11.17 -25.81
N LYS A 30 -8.35 10.03 -26.21
CA LYS A 30 -6.88 9.85 -26.29
C LYS A 30 -6.18 10.26 -24.99
N PHE A 31 -6.76 9.82 -23.88
CA PHE A 31 -6.37 10.22 -22.54
C PHE A 31 -4.90 9.90 -22.20
N ASN A 32 -4.24 10.80 -21.47
CA ASN A 32 -2.89 10.60 -20.96
C ASN A 32 -2.89 10.79 -19.45
N GLY A 33 -2.60 9.72 -18.72
CA GLY A 33 -2.70 9.74 -17.27
C GLY A 33 -2.64 8.36 -16.66
N LEU A 34 -3.26 8.22 -15.50
CA LEU A 34 -3.34 6.96 -14.77
C LEU A 34 -4.79 6.64 -14.41
N LEU A 35 -5.11 5.36 -14.44
CA LEU A 35 -6.29 4.76 -13.84
C LEU A 35 -5.82 3.98 -12.61
N LYS A 36 -6.30 4.38 -11.43
CA LYS A 36 -6.08 3.66 -10.18
C LYS A 36 -7.34 2.89 -9.83
N THR A 37 -7.17 1.63 -9.44
CA THR A 37 -8.23 0.78 -8.90
C THR A 37 -7.91 0.49 -7.43
N SER A 38 -8.92 0.51 -6.57
CA SER A 38 -8.77 0.09 -5.18
C SER A 38 -9.96 -0.74 -4.75
N VAL A 39 -9.71 -1.95 -4.25
CA VAL A 39 -10.76 -2.84 -3.74
C VAL A 39 -10.26 -3.53 -2.47
N VAL A 40 -11.16 -3.78 -1.52
CA VAL A 40 -10.82 -4.54 -0.31
C VAL A 40 -11.36 -5.96 -0.48
N ARG A 41 -10.46 -6.93 -0.69
CA ARG A 41 -10.80 -8.37 -0.73
C ARG A 41 -10.42 -8.99 0.62
N GLY A 42 -11.42 -9.24 1.48
CA GLY A 42 -11.16 -9.81 2.81
C GLY A 42 -10.44 -8.81 3.72
N GLU A 43 -9.26 -9.18 4.21
CA GLU A 43 -8.43 -8.35 5.11
C GLU A 43 -7.34 -7.54 4.39
N THR A 44 -7.04 -7.83 3.13
CA THR A 44 -5.98 -7.16 2.35
C THR A 44 -6.57 -6.21 1.30
N PRO A 45 -6.19 -4.92 1.32
CA PRO A 45 -6.52 -4.01 0.24
C PRO A 45 -5.68 -4.35 -1.00
N ALA A 46 -6.34 -4.44 -2.15
CA ALA A 46 -5.71 -4.56 -3.45
C ALA A 46 -5.75 -3.21 -4.17
N GLU A 47 -4.61 -2.78 -4.70
CA GLU A 47 -4.46 -1.56 -5.48
C GLU A 47 -3.88 -1.86 -6.86
N GLY A 48 -4.55 -1.38 -7.89
CA GLY A 48 -4.10 -1.47 -9.27
C GLY A 48 -3.76 -0.11 -9.85
N VAL A 49 -2.73 -0.05 -10.68
CA VAL A 49 -2.30 1.16 -11.39
C VAL A 49 -2.09 0.82 -12.85
N LEU A 50 -2.85 1.49 -13.72
CA LEU A 50 -2.76 1.38 -15.17
C LEU A 50 -2.45 2.76 -15.77
N VAL A 51 -1.26 2.92 -16.34
CA VAL A 51 -0.87 4.16 -17.02
C VAL A 51 -1.33 4.10 -18.47
N LEU A 52 -2.00 5.15 -18.92
CA LEU A 52 -2.60 5.27 -20.23
C LEU A 52 -1.89 6.33 -21.06
N ARG A 53 -1.56 6.01 -22.31
CA ARG A 53 -1.09 6.95 -23.33
C ARG A 53 -2.00 6.88 -24.55
N GLY A 54 -2.58 8.02 -24.93
CA GLY A 54 -3.54 8.05 -26.03
C GLY A 54 -4.77 7.17 -25.75
N GLY A 55 -5.08 6.95 -24.47
CA GLY A 55 -6.16 6.09 -24.00
C GLY A 55 -5.90 4.58 -24.13
N ASP A 56 -4.65 4.18 -24.37
CA ASP A 56 -4.23 2.77 -24.37
C ASP A 56 -3.22 2.48 -23.25
N GLY A 57 -3.27 1.27 -22.68
CA GLY A 57 -2.48 0.86 -21.52
C GLY A 57 -1.02 0.63 -21.87
N VAL A 58 -0.11 1.30 -21.18
CA VAL A 58 1.33 1.27 -21.46
C VAL A 58 2.19 0.80 -20.30
N LEU A 59 1.68 0.92 -19.07
CA LEU A 59 2.28 0.38 -17.86
C LEU A 59 1.17 -0.16 -16.95
N ALA A 60 1.42 -1.29 -16.31
CA ALA A 60 0.50 -1.87 -15.35
C ALA A 60 1.23 -2.45 -14.14
N GLU A 61 0.68 -2.19 -12.96
CA GLU A 61 1.11 -2.78 -11.70
C GLU A 61 -0.12 -3.07 -10.84
N HIS A 62 -0.15 -4.23 -10.22
CA HIS A 62 -1.15 -4.63 -9.26
C HIS A 62 -0.47 -5.05 -7.96
N ARG A 63 -0.94 -4.52 -6.83
CA ARG A 63 -0.44 -4.87 -5.50
C ARG A 63 -1.57 -5.41 -4.66
N SER A 64 -1.42 -6.65 -4.24
CA SER A 64 -2.27 -7.31 -3.25
C SER A 64 -1.38 -8.04 -2.24
N GLU A 65 -1.66 -9.29 -1.90
CA GLU A 65 -0.70 -10.15 -1.20
C GLU A 65 0.56 -10.43 -2.05
N VAL A 66 0.39 -10.41 -3.37
CA VAL A 66 1.48 -10.56 -4.34
C VAL A 66 1.52 -9.31 -5.22
N GLU A 67 2.72 -8.80 -5.46
CA GLU A 67 2.95 -7.73 -6.43
C GLU A 67 3.14 -8.33 -7.83
N VAL A 68 2.33 -7.87 -8.78
CA VAL A 68 2.35 -8.31 -10.18
C VAL A 68 2.56 -7.09 -11.07
N THR A 69 3.36 -7.21 -12.11
CA THR A 69 3.67 -6.12 -13.05
C THR A 69 3.48 -6.56 -14.50
N GLY A 70 3.27 -5.60 -15.41
CA GLY A 70 3.18 -5.87 -16.84
C GLY A 70 1.84 -6.47 -17.25
N ALA A 71 1.84 -7.38 -18.23
CA ALA A 71 0.62 -7.93 -18.83
C ALA A 71 -0.26 -8.70 -17.82
N ASP A 72 0.36 -9.42 -16.89
CA ASP A 72 -0.36 -10.18 -15.86
C ASP A 72 -1.10 -9.23 -14.88
N ALA A 73 -0.51 -8.06 -14.60
CA ALA A 73 -1.14 -7.05 -13.76
C ALA A 73 -2.41 -6.46 -14.40
N VAL A 74 -2.46 -6.35 -15.73
CA VAL A 74 -3.64 -5.82 -16.43
C VAL A 74 -4.88 -6.66 -16.13
N LEU A 75 -4.75 -7.99 -16.12
CA LEU A 75 -5.86 -8.90 -15.85
C LEU A 75 -6.38 -8.71 -14.42
N GLU A 76 -5.50 -8.63 -13.42
CA GLU A 76 -5.90 -8.41 -12.02
C GLU A 76 -6.49 -7.01 -11.79
N ILE A 77 -5.95 -5.98 -12.45
CA ILE A 77 -6.51 -4.61 -12.39
C ILE A 77 -7.94 -4.59 -12.95
N LEU A 78 -8.17 -5.21 -14.11
CA LEU A 78 -9.49 -5.24 -14.76
C LEU A 78 -10.48 -6.10 -13.97
N LYS A 79 -10.01 -7.21 -13.40
CA LYS A 79 -10.78 -8.05 -12.47
C LYS A 79 -11.24 -7.25 -11.25
N ASP A 80 -10.33 -6.51 -10.62
CA ASP A 80 -10.68 -5.64 -9.50
C ASP A 80 -11.63 -4.52 -9.92
N ALA A 81 -11.39 -3.88 -11.06
CA ALA A 81 -12.25 -2.82 -11.59
C ALA A 81 -13.67 -3.30 -11.93
N ALA A 82 -13.82 -4.56 -12.33
CA ALA A 82 -15.11 -5.18 -12.60
C ALA A 82 -15.93 -5.44 -11.32
N SER A 83 -15.31 -5.35 -10.13
CA SER A 83 -16.04 -5.47 -8.86
C SER A 83 -16.81 -4.19 -8.56
N GLU A 84 -18.10 -4.33 -8.20
CA GLU A 84 -18.93 -3.21 -7.70
C GLU A 84 -18.41 -2.59 -6.40
N LYS A 85 -17.55 -3.30 -5.67
CA LYS A 85 -16.91 -2.81 -4.44
C LYS A 85 -15.64 -2.01 -4.70
N SER A 86 -15.16 -1.99 -5.94
CA SER A 86 -13.96 -1.25 -6.28
C SER A 86 -14.26 0.23 -6.47
N LYS A 87 -13.26 1.06 -6.19
CA LYS A 87 -13.24 2.46 -6.60
C LYS A 87 -12.27 2.64 -7.74
N LEU A 88 -12.72 3.36 -8.76
CA LEU A 88 -11.95 3.74 -9.93
C LEU A 88 -11.61 5.23 -9.80
N GLU A 89 -10.33 5.56 -9.93
CA GLU A 89 -9.84 6.93 -9.88
C GLU A 89 -9.01 7.23 -11.12
N VAL A 90 -9.48 8.16 -11.95
CA VAL A 90 -8.77 8.63 -13.15
C VAL A 90 -8.03 9.91 -12.81
N ARG A 91 -6.74 9.95 -13.12
CA ARG A 91 -5.92 11.14 -12.93
C ARG A 91 -5.14 11.52 -14.17
N THR A 92 -5.27 12.77 -14.58
CA THR A 92 -4.62 13.31 -15.78
C THR A 92 -3.19 13.75 -15.51
N TYR A 93 -2.34 13.56 -16.52
CA TYR A 93 -0.98 14.09 -16.60
C TYR A 93 -0.88 15.33 -17.49
N ASP A 94 -1.97 15.70 -18.15
CA ASP A 94 -2.05 16.85 -19.04
C ASP A 94 -2.71 18.03 -18.30
N TYR A 95 -1.92 18.83 -17.55
CA TYR A 95 -2.44 20.02 -16.86
C TYR A 95 -1.54 21.26 -16.95
N GLY A 96 -2.10 22.33 -17.53
CA GLY A 96 -1.46 23.65 -17.59
C GLY A 96 -0.17 23.64 -18.43
N HIS A 97 0.94 24.09 -17.83
CA HIS A 97 2.27 24.14 -18.47
C HIS A 97 3.20 23.00 -18.07
N SER A 98 2.73 22.06 -17.24
CA SER A 98 3.53 20.92 -16.75
C SER A 98 2.92 19.61 -17.25
N ARG A 99 3.73 18.78 -17.89
CA ARG A 99 3.30 17.48 -18.42
C ARG A 99 4.22 16.40 -17.86
N ILE A 100 3.64 15.35 -17.29
CA ILE A 100 4.43 14.19 -16.85
C ILE A 100 4.72 13.34 -18.10
N SER A 101 6.00 13.07 -18.36
CA SER A 101 6.41 12.28 -19.52
C SER A 101 6.18 10.79 -19.27
N ILE A 102 5.17 10.24 -19.95
CA ILE A 102 4.87 8.80 -19.91
C ILE A 102 6.02 8.00 -20.57
N ASP A 103 6.70 8.57 -21.58
CA ASP A 103 7.89 7.95 -22.19
C ASP A 103 9.01 7.75 -21.17
N GLN A 104 9.21 8.72 -20.29
CA GLN A 104 10.19 8.61 -19.22
C GLN A 104 9.77 7.56 -18.19
N LEU A 105 8.48 7.50 -17.83
CA LEU A 105 7.96 6.46 -16.93
C LEU A 105 8.16 5.06 -17.48
N GLN A 106 7.87 4.83 -18.77
CA GLN A 106 8.11 3.52 -19.40
C GLN A 106 9.58 3.10 -19.40
N ARG A 107 10.51 4.06 -19.56
CA ARG A 107 11.95 3.78 -19.48
C ARG A 107 12.41 3.49 -18.06
N SER A 108 11.79 4.12 -17.06
CA SER A 108 12.11 3.89 -15.65
C SER A 108 11.58 2.56 -15.12
N TYR A 109 10.50 2.03 -15.70
CA TYR A 109 9.84 0.80 -15.27
C TYR A 109 9.60 -0.18 -16.43
N PRO A 110 10.67 -0.73 -17.04
CA PRO A 110 10.55 -1.64 -18.17
C PRO A 110 9.80 -2.94 -17.83
N GLU A 111 9.89 -3.42 -16.60
CA GLU A 111 9.20 -4.61 -16.09
C GLU A 111 7.67 -4.45 -16.01
N ALA A 112 7.18 -3.22 -15.83
CA ALA A 112 5.76 -2.92 -15.81
C ALA A 112 5.18 -2.62 -17.20
N SER A 113 6.02 -2.65 -18.25
CA SER A 113 5.63 -2.26 -19.61
C SER A 113 4.60 -3.22 -20.21
N VAL A 114 3.60 -2.62 -20.84
CA VAL A 114 2.53 -3.35 -21.54
C VAL A 114 2.52 -2.90 -23.01
N PRO A 115 2.38 -3.82 -23.97
CA PRO A 115 2.32 -3.46 -25.40
C PRO A 115 1.07 -2.66 -25.79
N GLY A 116 0.04 -2.61 -24.92
CA GLY A 116 -1.28 -2.06 -25.19
C GLY A 116 -2.35 -2.93 -24.51
N LEU A 117 -3.49 -2.34 -24.14
CA LEU A 117 -4.71 -3.08 -23.80
C LEU A 117 -5.33 -3.74 -25.05
N GLY A 118 -5.09 -3.19 -26.24
CA GLY A 118 -5.67 -3.72 -27.47
C GLY A 118 -7.19 -3.55 -27.47
N ASP A 119 -7.95 -4.64 -27.57
CA ASP A 119 -9.40 -4.61 -27.37
C ASP A 119 -9.72 -4.78 -25.87
N ALA A 120 -9.93 -3.65 -25.18
CA ALA A 120 -10.19 -3.62 -23.76
C ALA A 120 -11.43 -4.47 -23.35
N ASP A 121 -12.43 -4.58 -24.23
CA ASP A 121 -13.63 -5.36 -23.96
C ASP A 121 -13.33 -6.86 -23.97
N GLU A 122 -12.47 -7.31 -24.88
CA GLU A 122 -12.04 -8.71 -24.97
C GLU A 122 -11.21 -9.08 -23.74
N VAL A 123 -10.23 -8.25 -23.38
CA VAL A 123 -9.37 -8.50 -22.20
C VAL A 123 -10.19 -8.49 -20.90
N LEU A 124 -11.13 -7.56 -20.75
CA LEU A 124 -12.04 -7.53 -19.61
C LEU A 124 -12.91 -8.79 -19.56
N SER A 125 -13.44 -9.24 -20.70
CA SER A 125 -14.26 -10.45 -20.77
C SER A 125 -13.46 -11.70 -20.40
N GLN A 126 -12.18 -11.78 -20.81
CA GLN A 126 -11.27 -12.85 -20.42
C GLN A 126 -10.98 -12.83 -18.90
N ALA A 127 -10.75 -11.66 -18.31
CA ALA A 127 -10.51 -11.52 -16.88
C ALA A 127 -11.74 -11.99 -16.06
N ILE A 128 -12.95 -11.59 -16.45
CA ILE A 128 -14.20 -12.00 -15.80
C ILE A 128 -14.43 -13.51 -15.95
N ALA A 129 -14.20 -14.07 -17.15
CA ALA A 129 -14.37 -15.50 -17.41
C ALA A 129 -13.39 -16.34 -16.58
N ARG A 130 -12.14 -15.89 -16.43
CA ARG A 130 -11.13 -16.55 -15.60
C ARG A 130 -11.53 -16.55 -14.12
N GLU A 131 -12.02 -15.43 -13.60
CA GLU A 131 -12.50 -15.37 -12.21
C GLU A 131 -13.72 -16.28 -11.97
N ALA A 132 -14.65 -16.36 -12.93
CA ALA A 132 -15.78 -17.27 -12.85
C ALA A 132 -15.32 -18.74 -12.81
N ALA A 133 -14.38 -19.12 -13.68
CA ALA A 133 -13.81 -20.47 -13.73
C ALA A 133 -13.04 -20.83 -12.44
N GLU A 134 -12.22 -19.91 -11.91
CA GLU A 134 -11.50 -20.09 -10.65
C GLU A 134 -12.48 -20.27 -9.48
N ARG A 135 -13.57 -19.50 -9.45
CA ARG A 135 -14.62 -19.61 -8.42
C ARG A 135 -15.38 -20.92 -8.52
N GLU A 136 -15.73 -21.37 -9.73
CA GLU A 136 -16.38 -22.66 -9.95
C GLU A 136 -15.48 -23.82 -9.51
N ALA A 137 -14.19 -23.78 -9.86
CA ALA A 137 -13.21 -24.78 -9.44
C ALA A 137 -13.08 -24.84 -7.91
N TYR A 138 -13.02 -23.67 -7.25
CA TYR A 138 -12.97 -23.60 -5.79
C TYR A 138 -14.22 -24.19 -5.12
N LEU A 139 -15.41 -23.85 -5.63
CA LEU A 139 -16.67 -24.39 -5.10
C LEU A 139 -16.78 -25.91 -5.33
N GLN A 140 -16.24 -26.39 -6.44
CA GLN A 140 -16.20 -27.82 -6.73
C GLN A 140 -15.23 -28.56 -5.81
N ASP A 141 -14.04 -28.02 -5.54
CA ASP A 141 -13.11 -28.59 -4.56
C ASP A 141 -13.71 -28.62 -3.16
N LEU A 142 -14.40 -27.55 -2.74
CA LEU A 142 -15.09 -27.50 -1.46
C LEU A 142 -16.16 -28.60 -1.34
N ARG A 143 -16.98 -28.79 -2.38
CA ARG A 143 -17.97 -29.88 -2.42
C ARG A 143 -17.32 -31.25 -2.35
N ASN A 144 -16.22 -31.46 -3.08
CA ASN A 144 -15.49 -32.73 -3.04
C ASN A 144 -14.95 -33.03 -1.62
N ARG A 145 -14.49 -32.01 -0.89
CA ARG A 145 -14.06 -32.15 0.50
C ARG A 145 -15.24 -32.49 1.42
N GLU A 146 -16.37 -31.80 1.28
CA GLU A 146 -17.58 -32.10 2.05
C GLU A 146 -18.07 -33.54 1.81
N ASP A 147 -18.05 -34.01 0.56
CA ASP A 147 -18.44 -35.39 0.22
C ASP A 147 -17.44 -36.42 0.76
N ALA A 148 -16.14 -36.11 0.74
CA ALA A 148 -15.11 -36.95 1.35
C ALA A 148 -15.26 -37.05 2.88
N GLU A 149 -15.57 -35.92 3.55
CA GLU A 149 -15.86 -35.90 4.99
C GLU A 149 -17.10 -36.73 5.33
N ARG A 150 -18.16 -36.65 4.53
CA ARG A 150 -19.35 -37.50 4.69
C ARG A 150 -19.03 -38.97 4.53
N GLY A 151 -18.22 -39.34 3.53
CA GLY A 151 -17.77 -40.72 3.35
C GLY A 151 -17.01 -41.26 4.57
N LEU A 152 -16.14 -40.44 5.18
CA LEU A 152 -15.43 -40.83 6.41
C LEU A 152 -16.36 -41.03 7.60
N ILE A 153 -17.42 -40.21 7.73
CA ILE A 153 -18.44 -40.36 8.78
C ILE A 153 -19.20 -41.68 8.58
N ASP A 154 -19.64 -41.97 7.35
CA ASP A 154 -20.35 -43.21 7.02
C ASP A 154 -19.47 -44.45 7.30
N ASP A 155 -18.19 -44.38 6.95
CA ASP A 155 -17.21 -45.42 7.25
C ASP A 155 -17.03 -45.60 8.77
N GLU A 156 -16.95 -44.52 9.54
CA GLU A 156 -16.86 -44.57 11.00
C GLU A 156 -18.12 -45.22 11.63
N GLU A 157 -19.31 -44.88 11.15
CA GLU A 157 -20.56 -45.50 11.58
C GLU A 157 -20.60 -46.99 11.26
N SER A 158 -20.14 -47.39 10.08
CA SER A 158 -20.06 -48.80 9.67
C SER A 158 -19.09 -49.60 10.57
N LEU A 159 -17.94 -49.02 10.92
CA LEU A 159 -16.97 -49.62 11.83
C LEU A 159 -17.54 -49.76 13.24
N ARG A 160 -18.24 -48.72 13.73
CA ARG A 160 -18.94 -48.80 15.02
C ARG A 160 -20.00 -49.90 15.04
N HIS A 161 -20.74 -50.09 13.95
CA HIS A 161 -21.69 -51.20 13.84
C HIS A 161 -20.96 -52.55 13.90
N ARG A 162 -19.87 -52.68 13.14
CA ARG A 162 -19.07 -53.92 13.09
C ARG A 162 -18.45 -54.28 14.43
N ILE A 163 -17.95 -53.30 15.19
CA ILE A 163 -17.43 -53.51 16.54
C ILE A 163 -18.52 -54.09 17.46
N ARG A 164 -19.75 -53.55 17.42
CA ARG A 164 -20.85 -54.06 18.23
C ARG A 164 -21.24 -55.50 17.87
N GLU A 165 -21.18 -55.86 16.59
CA GLU A 165 -21.40 -57.24 16.15
C GLU A 165 -20.34 -58.19 16.71
N LEU A 166 -19.06 -57.83 16.56
CA LEU A 166 -17.94 -58.62 17.07
C LEU A 166 -18.01 -58.79 18.60
N GLU A 167 -18.42 -57.75 19.33
CA GLU A 167 -18.66 -57.86 20.78
C GLU A 167 -19.78 -58.85 21.13
N ARG A 168 -20.86 -58.89 20.34
CA ARG A 168 -21.95 -59.87 20.54
C ARG A 168 -21.46 -61.28 20.25
N GLU A 169 -20.73 -61.48 19.17
CA GLU A 169 -20.14 -62.78 18.82
C GLU A 169 -19.16 -63.27 19.89
N ALA A 170 -18.30 -62.38 20.39
CA ALA A 170 -17.37 -62.68 21.48
C ALA A 170 -18.12 -63.14 22.76
N ARG A 171 -19.20 -62.44 23.14
CA ARG A 171 -20.04 -62.85 24.28
C ARG A 171 -20.69 -64.22 24.08
N GLN A 172 -21.17 -64.51 22.88
CA GLN A 172 -21.76 -65.82 22.55
C GLN A 172 -20.71 -66.93 22.56
N SER A 173 -19.50 -66.67 22.06
CA SER A 173 -18.39 -67.63 22.09
C SER A 173 -17.97 -67.96 23.52
N GLY A 174 -17.87 -66.95 24.40
CA GLY A 174 -17.58 -67.16 25.82
C GLY A 174 -18.67 -67.92 26.57
N ALA A 175 -19.94 -67.81 26.17
CA ALA A 175 -21.02 -68.63 26.71
C ALA A 175 -20.89 -70.11 26.28
N ARG A 176 -20.62 -70.36 24.99
CA ARG A 176 -20.38 -71.71 24.46
C ARG A 176 -19.17 -72.39 25.10
N GLU A 177 -18.11 -71.63 25.38
CA GLU A 177 -16.91 -72.15 26.04
C GLU A 177 -17.21 -72.64 27.47
N LYS A 178 -18.01 -71.89 28.24
CA LYS A 178 -18.47 -72.29 29.57
C LYS A 178 -19.35 -73.54 29.54
N GLU A 179 -20.23 -73.67 28.54
CA GLU A 179 -21.04 -74.88 28.35
C GLU A 179 -20.17 -76.11 28.06
N LEU A 180 -19.16 -75.97 27.20
CA LEU A 180 -18.21 -77.04 26.91
C LEU A 180 -17.39 -77.46 28.14
N GLU A 181 -17.04 -76.50 29.00
CA GLU A 181 -16.33 -76.77 30.26
C GLU A 181 -17.22 -77.54 31.25
N SER A 182 -18.50 -77.18 31.37
CA SER A 182 -19.49 -77.91 32.18
C SER A 182 -19.64 -79.36 31.70
N LEU A 183 -19.82 -79.59 30.40
CA LEU A 183 -19.97 -80.92 29.82
C LEU A 183 -18.71 -81.79 30.03
N ARG A 184 -17.51 -81.20 30.01
CA ARG A 184 -16.27 -81.91 30.31
C ARG A 184 -16.21 -82.37 31.77
N SER A 185 -16.65 -81.53 32.70
CA SER A 185 -16.69 -81.88 34.13
C SER A 185 -17.68 -83.01 34.43
N GLU A 186 -18.83 -83.04 33.76
CA GLU A 186 -19.83 -84.10 33.87
C GLU A 186 -19.30 -85.45 33.34
N LEU A 187 -18.56 -85.42 32.22
CA LEU A 187 -17.96 -86.61 31.63
C LEU A 187 -16.90 -87.24 32.54
N GLU A 188 -16.10 -86.42 33.24
CA GLU A 188 -15.13 -86.91 34.23
C GLU A 188 -15.82 -87.56 35.44
N ALA A 189 -16.94 -87.01 35.92
CA ALA A 189 -17.72 -87.61 36.99
C ALA A 189 -18.28 -88.99 36.61
N VAL A 190 -18.77 -89.15 35.38
CA VAL A 190 -19.27 -90.44 34.86
C VAL A 190 -18.14 -91.47 34.74
N LYS A 191 -16.95 -91.05 34.28
CA LYS A 191 -15.77 -91.93 34.21
C LYS A 191 -15.37 -92.45 35.60
N GLN A 192 -15.41 -91.60 36.63
CA GLN A 192 -15.10 -92.01 38.00
C GLN A 192 -16.13 -93.00 38.56
N ALA A 193 -17.42 -92.82 38.25
CA ALA A 193 -18.48 -93.75 38.65
C ALA A 193 -18.36 -95.13 37.97
N SER A 194 -17.97 -95.16 36.69
CA SER A 194 -17.73 -96.41 35.94
C SER A 194 -16.49 -97.17 36.44
N GLY A 195 -15.42 -96.44 36.83
CA GLY A 195 -14.22 -97.03 37.42
C GLY A 195 -14.46 -97.72 38.77
N LEU A 196 -15.46 -97.28 39.54
CA LEU A 196 -15.86 -97.91 40.80
C LEU A 196 -16.68 -99.20 40.59
N LEU A 197 -17.38 -99.34 39.46
CA LEU A 197 -18.12 -100.55 39.09
C LEU A 197 -17.20 -101.66 38.59
N MET A 198 -16.17 -101.31 37.81
CA MET A 198 -15.20 -102.28 37.29
C MET A 198 -14.32 -102.88 38.39
N ARG A 199 -14.00 -102.09 39.43
CA ARG A 199 -13.26 -102.58 40.63
C ARG A 199 -14.06 -103.57 41.49
N ARG A 200 -15.37 -103.73 41.30
CA ARG A 200 -16.20 -104.72 42.01
C ARG A 200 -16.37 -106.05 41.27
N LEU A 201 -15.86 -106.19 40.04
CA LEU A 201 -16.08 -107.37 39.20
C LEU A 201 -14.86 -108.28 39.03
N GLU A 202 -13.67 -107.87 39.50
CA GLU A 202 -12.42 -108.62 39.23
C GLU A 202 -11.99 -109.62 40.33
N GLU A 203 -12.73 -109.77 41.42
CA GLU A 203 -12.44 -110.80 42.42
C GLU A 203 -13.23 -112.10 42.18
N ARG A 204 -12.67 -113.00 41.35
CA ARG A 204 -12.60 -114.48 41.52
C ARG A 204 -12.59 -115.23 40.18
N ARG A 205 -11.46 -115.87 39.88
CA ARG A 205 -11.32 -117.33 39.61
C ARG A 205 -9.95 -117.63 38.97
N GLY A 206 -9.34 -118.74 39.39
CA GLY A 206 -8.16 -119.34 38.76
C GLY A 206 -8.44 -120.75 38.25
N ALA A 207 -7.56 -121.27 37.38
CA ALA A 207 -7.23 -122.70 37.17
C ALA A 207 -6.20 -122.89 36.04
N ALA A 208 -5.20 -123.75 36.30
CA ALA A 208 -3.83 -123.64 35.79
C ALA A 208 -3.42 -124.40 34.51
N ASP A 209 -4.35 -124.80 33.64
CA ASP A 209 -3.97 -125.41 32.34
C ASP A 209 -4.82 -124.90 31.14
N VAL A 210 -5.86 -124.13 31.44
CA VAL A 210 -6.30 -123.02 30.57
C VAL A 210 -5.24 -121.93 30.58
N GLU A 211 -4.42 -121.86 31.64
CA GLU A 211 -3.40 -120.84 31.85
C GLU A 211 -2.38 -120.72 30.74
N LEU A 212 -1.91 -121.77 30.05
CA LEU A 212 -0.84 -121.56 29.04
C LEU A 212 -1.40 -121.07 27.68
N GLN A 213 -2.56 -121.58 27.25
CA GLN A 213 -3.26 -121.09 26.06
C GLN A 213 -3.99 -119.78 26.32
N SER A 214 -4.52 -119.59 27.53
CA SER A 214 -5.01 -118.29 27.98
C SER A 214 -3.85 -117.34 28.17
N GLN A 215 -2.69 -117.71 28.70
CA GLN A 215 -1.50 -116.85 28.77
C GLN A 215 -1.05 -116.45 27.37
N ARG A 216 -1.04 -117.34 26.38
CA ARG A 216 -0.74 -116.93 24.99
C ARG A 216 -1.81 -116.00 24.42
N LYS A 217 -3.10 -116.27 24.64
CA LYS A 217 -4.19 -115.39 24.20
C LYS A 217 -4.24 -114.05 24.96
N ILE A 218 -3.92 -114.07 26.24
CA ILE A 218 -3.80 -112.93 27.14
C ILE A 218 -2.59 -112.12 26.69
N LEU A 219 -1.45 -112.74 26.43
CA LEU A 219 -0.27 -112.07 25.86
C LEU A 219 -0.59 -111.46 24.48
N THR A 220 -1.32 -112.15 23.60
CA THR A 220 -1.73 -111.53 22.31
C THR A 220 -2.69 -110.36 22.53
N LEU A 221 -3.67 -110.50 23.41
CA LEU A 221 -4.61 -109.43 23.76
C LEU A 221 -3.90 -108.27 24.48
N GLU A 222 -2.90 -108.54 25.31
CA GLU A 222 -2.06 -107.56 25.99
C GLU A 222 -1.14 -106.87 24.99
N MET A 223 -0.58 -107.59 24.01
CA MET A 223 0.18 -106.98 22.92
C MET A 223 -0.70 -106.14 22.00
N GLU A 224 -1.92 -106.58 21.69
CA GLU A 224 -2.90 -105.81 20.92
C GLU A 224 -3.38 -104.58 21.70
N LYS A 225 -3.61 -104.72 23.01
CA LYS A 225 -3.95 -103.62 23.91
C LYS A 225 -2.80 -102.63 24.01
N ALA A 226 -1.56 -103.09 24.19
CA ALA A 226 -0.37 -102.24 24.20
C ALA A 226 -0.17 -101.53 22.85
N ARG A 227 -0.43 -102.20 21.73
CA ARG A 227 -0.41 -101.57 20.39
C ARG A 227 -1.50 -100.52 20.26
N ALA A 228 -2.72 -100.80 20.70
CA ALA A 228 -3.83 -99.85 20.68
C ALA A 228 -3.54 -98.63 21.58
N GLU A 229 -2.99 -98.84 22.77
CA GLU A 229 -2.55 -97.77 23.68
C GLU A 229 -1.44 -96.93 23.05
N LEU A 230 -0.44 -97.57 22.43
CA LEU A 230 0.63 -96.86 21.70
C LEU A 230 0.08 -96.09 20.49
N GLU A 231 -0.90 -96.60 19.77
CA GLU A 231 -1.56 -95.87 18.68
C GLU A 231 -2.34 -94.66 19.20
N VAL A 232 -3.07 -94.79 20.31
CA VAL A 232 -3.76 -93.68 20.97
C VAL A 232 -2.76 -92.62 21.46
N GLN A 233 -1.63 -93.05 22.04
CA GLN A 233 -0.54 -92.15 22.42
C GLN A 233 0.08 -91.45 21.21
N ARG A 234 0.34 -92.17 20.11
CA ARG A 234 0.85 -91.59 18.86
C ARG A 234 -0.12 -90.55 18.29
N ARG A 235 -1.42 -90.86 18.25
CA ARG A 235 -2.46 -89.91 17.78
C ARG A 235 -2.54 -88.68 18.68
N SER A 236 -2.50 -88.84 20.00
CA SER A 236 -2.53 -87.70 20.92
C SER A 236 -1.26 -86.83 20.84
N LEU A 237 -0.08 -87.43 20.65
CA LEU A 237 1.16 -86.70 20.40
C LEU A 237 1.11 -85.95 19.06
N ALA A 238 0.63 -86.59 17.99
CA ALA A 238 0.46 -85.94 16.70
C ALA A 238 -0.50 -84.74 16.78
N GLU A 239 -1.60 -84.87 17.53
CA GLU A 239 -2.53 -83.77 17.77
C GLU A 239 -1.88 -82.63 18.57
N ARG A 240 -1.10 -82.95 19.61
CA ARG A 240 -0.36 -81.94 20.38
C ARG A 240 0.69 -81.22 19.53
N ILE A 241 1.42 -81.94 18.68
CA ILE A 241 2.37 -81.36 17.72
C ILE A 241 1.64 -80.43 16.75
N GLY A 242 0.50 -80.85 16.21
CA GLY A 242 -0.33 -80.01 15.34
C GLY A 242 -0.82 -78.73 16.03
N LYS A 243 -1.28 -78.83 17.28
CA LYS A 243 -1.69 -77.67 18.10
C LYS A 243 -0.52 -76.73 18.41
N MET A 244 0.67 -77.27 18.69
CA MET A 244 1.88 -76.46 18.90
C MET A 244 2.29 -75.72 17.63
N ALA A 245 2.33 -76.40 16.48
CA ALA A 245 2.65 -75.76 15.20
C ALA A 245 1.63 -74.66 14.82
N ALA A 246 0.34 -74.86 15.13
CA ALA A 246 -0.67 -73.83 14.92
C ALA A 246 -0.44 -72.60 15.82
N ARG A 247 -0.11 -72.82 17.10
CA ARG A 247 0.23 -71.73 18.04
C ARG A 247 1.51 -71.00 17.65
N GLU A 248 2.53 -71.72 17.16
CA GLU A 248 3.77 -71.11 16.66
C GLU A 248 3.49 -70.17 15.49
N ARG A 249 2.65 -70.58 14.55
CA ARG A 249 2.21 -69.71 13.45
C ARG A 249 1.45 -68.48 13.95
N GLU A 250 0.49 -68.68 14.86
CA GLU A 250 -0.27 -67.57 15.43
C GLU A 250 0.63 -66.56 16.17
N VAL A 251 1.65 -67.04 16.90
CA VAL A 251 2.63 -66.17 17.56
C VAL A 251 3.48 -65.42 16.53
N ALA A 252 3.90 -66.08 15.45
CA ALA A 252 4.66 -65.43 14.38
C ALA A 252 3.83 -64.34 13.67
N ASP A 253 2.57 -64.63 13.35
CA ASP A 253 1.65 -63.66 12.73
C ASP A 253 1.40 -62.45 13.65
N ARG A 254 1.24 -62.69 14.96
CA ARG A 254 1.11 -61.62 15.95
C ARG A 254 2.38 -60.79 16.10
N ALA A 255 3.55 -61.42 16.06
CA ALA A 255 4.83 -60.71 16.11
C ALA A 255 4.99 -59.79 14.89
N ALA A 256 4.74 -60.31 13.68
CA ALA A 256 4.77 -59.49 12.47
C ALA A 256 3.79 -58.31 12.52
N SER A 257 2.57 -58.54 13.03
CA SER A 257 1.60 -57.44 13.20
C SER A 257 2.02 -56.40 14.24
N ILE A 258 2.79 -56.78 15.26
CA ILE A 258 3.35 -55.84 16.24
C ILE A 258 4.47 -55.02 15.59
N ASP A 259 5.38 -55.67 14.86
CA ASP A 259 6.47 -54.98 14.15
C ASP A 259 5.92 -53.95 13.15
N ASP A 260 4.88 -54.30 12.38
CA ASP A 260 4.21 -53.36 11.47
C ASP A 260 3.61 -52.15 12.21
N ARG A 261 3.03 -52.37 13.39
CA ARG A 261 2.47 -51.29 14.21
C ARG A 261 3.56 -50.41 14.81
N GLU A 262 4.67 -51.00 15.25
CA GLU A 262 5.82 -50.24 15.76
C GLU A 262 6.39 -49.35 14.65
N ALA A 263 6.60 -49.90 13.45
CA ALA A 263 7.06 -49.11 12.30
C ALA A 263 6.10 -47.97 11.95
N ALA A 264 4.79 -48.22 11.97
CA ALA A 264 3.78 -47.19 11.73
C ALA A 264 3.78 -46.09 12.82
N LEU A 265 3.97 -46.47 14.09
CA LEU A 265 4.07 -45.51 15.19
C LEU A 265 5.34 -44.66 15.09
N THR A 266 6.48 -45.25 14.74
CA THR A 266 7.72 -44.51 14.49
C THR A 266 7.53 -43.49 13.36
N GLY A 267 6.93 -43.90 12.24
CA GLY A 267 6.64 -42.99 11.13
C GLY A 267 5.72 -41.83 11.52
N ARG A 268 4.70 -42.10 12.35
CA ARG A 268 3.82 -41.04 12.90
C ARG A 268 4.57 -40.10 13.83
N GLN A 269 5.46 -40.62 14.66
CA GLN A 269 6.27 -39.79 15.57
C GLN A 269 7.17 -38.84 14.77
N GLU A 270 7.85 -39.33 13.73
CA GLU A 270 8.68 -38.48 12.86
C GLU A 270 7.85 -37.40 12.16
N SER A 271 6.64 -37.72 11.70
CA SER A 271 5.75 -36.74 11.09
C SER A 271 5.36 -35.63 12.07
N LEU A 272 4.99 -35.99 13.30
CA LEU A 272 4.64 -35.03 14.35
C LEU A 272 5.82 -34.17 14.76
N GLU A 273 7.04 -34.71 14.75
CA GLU A 273 8.26 -33.95 15.02
C GLU A 273 8.51 -32.90 13.93
N ARG A 274 8.35 -33.26 12.64
CA ARG A 274 8.44 -32.31 11.51
C ARG A 274 7.38 -31.23 11.59
N GLU A 275 6.12 -31.58 11.88
CA GLU A 275 5.03 -30.61 12.05
C GLU A 275 5.31 -29.64 13.21
N ARG A 276 5.84 -30.14 14.33
CA ARG A 276 6.24 -29.29 15.46
C ARG A 276 7.37 -28.33 15.09
N GLU A 277 8.31 -28.77 14.28
CA GLU A 277 9.42 -27.92 13.82
C GLU A 277 8.92 -26.82 12.88
N GLN A 278 8.07 -27.17 11.90
CA GLN A 278 7.40 -26.21 11.03
C GLN A 278 6.56 -25.19 11.83
N MET A 279 5.80 -25.65 12.83
CA MET A 279 5.03 -24.74 13.69
C MET A 279 5.94 -23.78 14.45
N ARG A 280 7.08 -24.26 14.97
CA ARG A 280 8.05 -23.38 15.65
C ARG A 280 8.63 -22.34 14.69
N GLU A 281 8.98 -22.73 13.48
CA GLU A 281 9.46 -21.80 12.45
C GLU A 281 8.40 -20.73 12.14
N LEU A 282 7.14 -21.15 11.93
CA LEU A 282 6.02 -20.23 11.71
C LEU A 282 5.84 -19.26 12.88
N TYR A 283 5.92 -19.72 14.13
CA TYR A 283 5.87 -18.84 15.31
C TYR A 283 7.02 -17.84 15.33
N THR A 284 8.25 -18.25 15.00
CA THR A 284 9.39 -17.34 14.95
C THR A 284 9.25 -16.29 13.86
N THR A 285 8.77 -16.67 12.67
CA THR A 285 8.50 -15.76 11.56
C THR A 285 7.39 -14.78 11.93
N LEU A 286 6.28 -15.27 12.51
CA LEU A 286 5.19 -14.43 12.97
C LEU A 286 5.65 -13.41 14.03
N GLN A 287 6.52 -13.82 14.95
CA GLN A 287 7.09 -12.92 15.94
C GLN A 287 7.97 -11.83 15.30
N GLN A 288 8.77 -12.18 14.29
CA GLN A 288 9.58 -11.23 13.54
C GLN A 288 8.71 -10.24 12.75
N GLU A 289 7.67 -10.72 12.09
CA GLU A 289 6.73 -9.85 11.36
C GLU A 289 5.95 -8.93 12.31
N ALA A 290 5.51 -9.43 13.47
CA ALA A 290 4.89 -8.59 14.50
C ALA A 290 5.83 -7.47 14.99
N GLN A 291 7.13 -7.78 15.15
CA GLN A 291 8.14 -6.79 15.51
C GLN A 291 8.34 -5.74 14.41
N LYS A 292 8.45 -6.17 13.14
CA LYS A 292 8.54 -5.25 11.99
C LYS A 292 7.33 -4.32 11.89
N ILE A 293 6.12 -4.85 12.11
CA ILE A 293 4.88 -4.05 12.12
C ILE A 293 4.92 -3.03 13.26
N SER A 294 5.38 -3.41 14.45
CA SER A 294 5.52 -2.50 15.59
C SER A 294 6.52 -1.36 15.28
N GLU A 295 7.66 -1.68 14.67
CA GLU A 295 8.67 -0.70 14.28
C GLU A 295 8.17 0.23 13.18
N ALA A 296 7.47 -0.31 12.18
CA ALA A 296 6.85 0.48 11.12
C ALA A 296 5.81 1.46 11.68
N ARG A 297 4.96 1.01 12.62
CA ARG A 297 3.99 1.89 13.30
C ARG A 297 4.68 3.04 14.05
N ALA A 298 5.72 2.73 14.83
CA ALA A 298 6.48 3.77 15.54
C ALA A 298 7.12 4.80 14.58
N ALA A 299 7.64 4.34 13.43
CA ALA A 299 8.18 5.24 12.41
C ALA A 299 7.09 6.09 11.74
N PHE A 300 5.90 5.53 11.51
CA PHE A 300 4.75 6.29 11.00
C PHE A 300 4.28 7.35 11.98
N ASP A 301 4.16 7.03 13.27
CA ASP A 301 3.77 7.99 14.32
C ASP A 301 4.78 9.14 14.42
N ALA A 302 6.09 8.84 14.31
CA ALA A 302 7.13 9.86 14.28
C ALA A 302 7.00 10.79 13.07
N ARG A 303 6.75 10.25 11.87
CA ARG A 303 6.53 11.04 10.65
C ARG A 303 5.27 11.90 10.74
N LEU A 304 4.21 11.38 11.35
CA LEU A 304 2.98 12.14 11.59
C LEU A 304 3.25 13.31 12.53
N GLY A 305 3.97 13.09 13.63
CA GLY A 305 4.38 14.15 14.54
C GLY A 305 5.25 15.23 13.88
N GLU A 306 6.17 14.86 12.99
CA GLU A 306 6.94 15.81 12.19
C GLU A 306 6.07 16.61 11.22
N ALA A 307 5.10 15.97 10.57
CA ALA A 307 4.17 16.63 9.65
C ALA A 307 3.31 17.66 10.39
N GLU A 308 2.75 17.29 11.55
CA GLU A 308 1.98 18.22 12.40
C GLU A 308 2.83 19.42 12.86
N ALA A 309 4.11 19.19 13.21
CA ALA A 309 5.02 20.25 13.59
C ALA A 309 5.27 21.24 12.43
N ARG A 310 5.47 20.72 11.21
CA ARG A 310 5.63 21.53 9.99
C ARG A 310 4.37 22.31 9.64
N GLU A 311 3.19 21.69 9.78
CA GLU A 311 1.91 22.38 9.56
C GLU A 311 1.73 23.55 10.53
N ARG A 312 2.00 23.34 11.82
CA ARG A 312 1.96 24.42 12.82
C ARG A 312 2.95 25.55 12.51
N GLU A 313 4.13 25.23 11.97
CA GLU A 313 5.09 26.23 11.53
C GLU A 313 4.57 27.02 10.31
N LEU A 314 4.00 26.33 9.32
CA LEU A 314 3.42 26.98 8.14
C LEU A 314 2.29 27.93 8.52
N ILE A 315 1.37 27.52 9.41
CA ILE A 315 0.30 28.38 9.91
C ILE A 315 0.86 29.66 10.57
N ARG A 316 1.93 29.54 11.37
CA ARG A 316 2.59 30.72 11.98
C ARG A 316 3.21 31.63 10.93
N ARG A 317 3.83 31.06 9.89
CA ARG A 317 4.42 31.83 8.79
C ARG A 317 3.35 32.54 7.97
N GLU A 318 2.25 31.88 7.67
CA GLU A 318 1.09 32.50 7.00
C GLU A 318 0.54 33.67 7.80
N GLN A 319 0.32 33.49 9.11
CA GLN A 319 -0.11 34.58 9.99
C GLN A 319 0.86 35.76 9.99
N ALA A 320 2.18 35.49 10.00
CA ALA A 320 3.20 36.53 9.92
C ALA A 320 3.18 37.27 8.56
N LEU A 321 2.98 36.54 7.45
CA LEU A 321 2.87 37.11 6.11
C LEU A 321 1.63 37.99 5.98
N VAL A 322 0.48 37.53 6.45
CA VAL A 322 -0.76 38.33 6.49
C VAL A 322 -0.54 39.64 7.26
N GLY A 323 0.13 39.58 8.43
CA GLY A 323 0.46 40.77 9.19
C GLY A 323 1.44 41.73 8.49
N LEU A 324 2.34 41.22 7.63
CA LEU A 324 3.20 42.06 6.80
C LEU A 324 2.43 42.68 5.63
N GLU A 325 1.56 41.92 4.98
CA GLU A 325 0.69 42.42 3.91
C GLU A 325 -0.20 43.56 4.40
N GLU A 326 -0.82 43.43 5.58
CA GLU A 326 -1.61 44.49 6.20
C GLU A 326 -0.80 45.76 6.44
N ARG A 327 0.44 45.64 6.90
CA ARG A 327 1.34 46.80 7.09
C ARG A 327 1.68 47.48 5.77
N VAL A 328 1.99 46.71 4.73
CA VAL A 328 2.28 47.24 3.40
C VAL A 328 1.05 47.98 2.83
N ARG A 329 -0.12 47.35 2.92
CA ARG A 329 -1.40 47.95 2.52
C ARG A 329 -1.71 49.23 3.29
N GLY A 330 -1.36 49.29 4.57
CA GLY A 330 -1.48 50.50 5.40
C GLY A 330 -0.51 51.62 5.01
N GLN A 331 0.64 51.31 4.42
CA GLN A 331 1.62 52.31 3.96
C GLN A 331 1.29 52.90 2.58
N GLU A 332 0.59 52.16 1.74
CA GLU A 332 0.18 52.59 0.40
C GLU A 332 -0.57 53.94 0.36
N PRO A 333 -1.60 54.20 1.21
CA PRO A 333 -2.27 55.51 1.22
C PRO A 333 -1.35 56.63 1.69
N LEU A 334 -0.48 56.38 2.68
CA LEU A 334 0.47 57.36 3.18
C LEU A 334 1.49 57.78 2.11
N LEU A 335 1.95 56.82 1.29
CA LEU A 335 2.82 57.10 0.16
C LEU A 335 2.09 57.87 -0.94
N SER A 336 0.84 57.51 -1.24
CA SER A 336 0.00 58.23 -2.20
C SER A 336 -0.22 59.69 -1.80
N GLU A 337 -0.51 59.94 -0.51
CA GLU A 337 -0.66 61.30 0.04
C GLU A 337 0.65 62.10 -0.05
N ARG A 338 1.78 61.48 0.29
CA ARG A 338 3.10 62.12 0.15
C ARG A 338 3.42 62.47 -1.29
N GLN A 339 3.11 61.59 -2.25
CA GLN A 339 3.29 61.86 -3.67
C GLN A 339 2.46 63.05 -4.15
N LYS A 340 1.18 63.12 -3.75
CA LYS A 340 0.31 64.28 -4.05
C LYS A 340 0.88 65.57 -3.47
N ALA A 341 1.29 65.55 -2.20
CA ALA A 341 1.88 66.70 -1.54
C ALA A 341 3.18 67.17 -2.20
N LEU A 342 4.01 66.25 -2.70
CA LEU A 342 5.21 66.58 -3.47
C LEU A 342 4.87 67.21 -4.82
N ALA A 343 3.90 66.65 -5.56
CA ALA A 343 3.46 67.21 -6.84
C ALA A 343 2.90 68.63 -6.67
N ASP A 344 2.15 68.90 -5.60
CA ASP A 344 1.65 70.24 -5.31
C ASP A 344 2.78 71.22 -4.94
N ARG A 345 3.79 70.76 -4.18
CA ARG A 345 5.00 71.56 -3.91
C ARG A 345 5.76 71.90 -5.19
N GLU A 346 5.88 70.95 -6.12
CA GLU A 346 6.54 71.16 -7.41
C GLU A 346 5.80 72.17 -8.29
N ARG A 347 4.46 72.08 -8.35
CA ARG A 347 3.60 73.07 -9.02
C ARG A 347 3.75 74.47 -8.41
N ASN A 348 3.81 74.56 -7.09
CA ASN A 348 4.01 75.83 -6.40
C ASN A 348 5.41 76.41 -6.67
N ALA A 349 6.45 75.57 -6.67
CA ALA A 349 7.82 75.98 -6.98
C ALA A 349 7.95 76.49 -8.43
N THR A 350 7.39 75.77 -9.40
CA THR A 350 7.37 76.19 -10.81
C THR A 350 6.61 77.49 -11.03
N THR A 351 5.50 77.70 -10.31
CA THR A 351 4.76 78.99 -10.35
C THR A 351 5.61 80.13 -9.80
N ARG A 352 6.28 79.92 -8.65
CA ARG A 352 7.18 80.91 -8.05
C ARG A 352 8.36 81.26 -8.96
N LEU A 353 8.95 80.27 -9.63
CA LEU A 353 10.02 80.49 -10.61
C LEU A 353 9.55 81.40 -11.75
N LYS A 354 8.39 81.13 -12.35
CA LYS A 354 7.83 82.00 -13.40
C LYS A 354 7.58 83.42 -12.93
N ASP A 355 7.12 83.60 -11.69
CA ASP A 355 6.91 84.92 -11.12
C ASP A 355 8.24 85.65 -10.83
N LEU A 356 9.29 84.91 -10.44
CA LEU A 356 10.65 85.46 -10.32
C LEU A 356 11.19 85.88 -11.69
N ASP A 357 11.08 85.04 -12.73
CA ASP A 357 11.50 85.38 -14.10
C ASP A 357 10.82 86.65 -14.60
N ARG A 358 9.52 86.82 -14.34
CA ARG A 358 8.77 88.04 -14.67
C ARG A 358 9.28 89.26 -13.92
N ARG A 359 9.61 89.11 -12.63
CA ARG A 359 10.16 90.20 -11.82
C ARG A 359 11.56 90.58 -12.29
N GLU A 360 12.40 89.60 -12.61
CA GLU A 360 13.73 89.82 -13.18
C GLU A 360 13.65 90.56 -14.52
N ALA A 361 12.78 90.13 -15.43
CA ALA A 361 12.56 90.81 -16.70
C ALA A 361 12.06 92.26 -16.50
N LYS A 362 11.16 92.48 -15.54
CA LYS A 362 10.69 93.83 -15.19
C LYS A 362 11.82 94.70 -14.66
N LEU A 363 12.61 94.19 -13.71
CA LEU A 363 13.78 94.90 -13.18
C LEU A 363 14.82 95.21 -14.27
N ALA A 364 15.06 94.28 -15.20
CA ALA A 364 15.94 94.52 -16.36
C ALA A 364 15.40 95.66 -17.25
N SER A 365 14.08 95.72 -17.47
CA SER A 365 13.47 96.81 -18.24
C SER A 365 13.55 98.17 -17.54
N GLU A 366 13.33 98.21 -16.22
CA GLU A 366 13.40 99.41 -15.41
C GLU A 366 14.84 99.94 -15.32
N THR A 367 15.82 99.05 -15.12
CA THR A 367 17.24 99.41 -15.10
C THR A 367 17.71 99.96 -16.46
N ALA A 368 17.28 99.38 -17.58
CA ALA A 368 17.55 99.91 -18.92
C ALA A 368 16.91 101.30 -19.14
N ALA A 369 15.67 101.50 -18.66
CA ALA A 369 15.00 102.80 -18.73
C ALA A 369 15.69 103.86 -17.86
N LEU A 370 16.14 103.49 -16.66
CA LEU A 370 16.92 104.36 -15.78
C LEU A 370 18.26 104.73 -16.41
N ALA A 371 18.97 103.79 -17.04
CA ALA A 371 20.21 104.06 -17.76
C ALA A 371 20.00 105.10 -18.88
N LYS A 372 18.95 104.95 -19.71
CA LYS A 372 18.60 105.94 -20.74
C LYS A 372 18.27 107.31 -20.16
N ARG A 373 17.53 107.36 -19.04
CA ARG A 373 17.25 108.63 -18.36
C ARG A 373 18.53 109.27 -17.83
N GLN A 374 19.45 108.47 -17.29
CA GLN A 374 20.74 108.96 -16.82
C GLN A 374 21.58 109.51 -17.98
N GLU A 375 21.63 108.83 -19.13
CA GLU A 375 22.27 109.34 -20.35
C GLU A 375 21.66 110.67 -20.81
N ALA A 376 20.31 110.76 -20.83
CA ALA A 376 19.62 111.99 -21.20
C ALA A 376 19.92 113.15 -20.24
N VAL A 377 19.92 112.90 -18.92
CA VAL A 377 20.30 113.91 -17.90
C VAL A 377 21.74 114.36 -18.07
N VAL A 378 22.67 113.44 -18.36
CA VAL A 378 24.08 113.79 -18.63
C VAL A 378 24.20 114.64 -19.90
N ALA A 379 23.46 114.31 -20.97
CA ALA A 379 23.43 115.10 -22.19
C ALA A 379 22.84 116.50 -21.96
N GLU A 380 21.72 116.61 -21.24
CA GLU A 380 21.15 117.90 -20.85
C GLU A 380 22.13 118.73 -20.02
N ALA A 381 22.80 118.12 -19.04
CA ALA A 381 23.83 118.79 -18.25
C ALA A 381 24.98 119.30 -19.12
N ALA A 382 25.41 118.54 -20.14
CA ALA A 382 26.41 118.99 -21.10
C ALA A 382 25.93 120.19 -21.93
N THR A 383 24.70 120.15 -22.47
CA THR A 383 24.13 121.29 -23.21
C THR A 383 23.95 122.54 -22.33
N LEU A 384 23.58 122.37 -21.06
CA LEU A 384 23.50 123.47 -20.11
C LEU A 384 24.88 124.04 -19.78
N ALA A 385 25.92 123.20 -19.71
CA ALA A 385 27.29 123.66 -19.56
C ALA A 385 27.75 124.48 -20.78
N GLU A 386 27.48 124.01 -22.00
CA GLU A 386 27.75 124.78 -23.23
C GLU A 386 27.03 126.13 -23.25
N ARG A 387 25.73 126.15 -22.90
CA ARG A 387 24.97 127.41 -22.78
C ARG A 387 25.54 128.34 -21.71
N ARG A 388 26.03 127.81 -20.58
CA ARG A 388 26.72 128.60 -19.55
C ARG A 388 28.00 129.19 -20.10
N ASP A 389 28.82 128.41 -20.82
CA ASP A 389 30.05 128.89 -21.45
C ASP A 389 29.76 129.97 -22.51
N GLU A 390 28.72 129.80 -23.32
CA GLU A 390 28.26 130.80 -24.28
C GLU A 390 27.79 132.09 -23.60
N LEU A 391 27.02 131.99 -22.52
CA LEU A 391 26.60 133.12 -21.70
C LEU A 391 27.81 133.86 -21.10
N VAL A 392 28.83 133.12 -20.62
CA VAL A 392 30.10 133.70 -20.15
C VAL A 392 30.81 134.45 -21.28
N ARG A 393 30.90 133.86 -22.47
CA ARG A 393 31.49 134.55 -23.63
C ARG A 393 30.68 135.80 -24.03
N ALA A 394 29.35 135.72 -24.00
CA ALA A 394 28.48 136.83 -24.34
C ALA A 394 28.62 137.98 -23.32
N THR A 395 28.65 137.67 -22.03
CA THR A 395 28.93 138.66 -20.97
C THR A 395 30.30 139.29 -21.13
N GLN A 396 31.35 138.52 -21.39
CA GLN A 396 32.68 139.06 -21.71
C GLN A 396 32.66 139.99 -22.95
N ARG A 397 31.91 139.65 -24.01
CA ARG A 397 31.73 140.52 -25.18
C ARG A 397 31.01 141.81 -24.82
N MET A 398 29.94 141.73 -24.04
CA MET A 398 29.21 142.92 -23.57
C MET A 398 30.11 143.80 -22.71
N GLU A 399 30.89 143.23 -21.79
CA GLU A 399 31.87 143.98 -21.01
C GLU A 399 32.92 144.67 -21.89
N LYS A 400 33.37 144.01 -22.96
CA LYS A 400 34.29 144.61 -23.93
C LYS A 400 33.63 145.75 -24.69
N ILE A 401 32.40 145.57 -25.17
CA ILE A 401 31.61 146.64 -25.84
C ILE A 401 31.37 147.80 -24.87
N ALA A 402 31.05 147.53 -23.60
CA ALA A 402 30.87 148.55 -22.58
C ALA A 402 32.18 149.31 -22.32
N LYS A 403 33.33 148.62 -22.28
CA LYS A 403 34.66 149.25 -22.20
C LYS A 403 34.98 150.08 -23.46
N ASP A 404 34.65 149.58 -24.64
CA ASP A 404 34.87 150.28 -25.92
C ASP A 404 33.96 151.52 -26.07
N LEU A 405 32.70 151.44 -25.60
CA LEU A 405 31.78 152.57 -25.50
C LEU A 405 32.27 153.59 -24.49
N ALA A 406 32.66 153.17 -23.27
CA ALA A 406 33.28 154.07 -22.29
C ALA A 406 34.58 154.71 -22.82
N GLY A 407 35.34 153.99 -23.66
CA GLY A 407 36.50 154.50 -24.37
C GLY A 407 36.15 155.52 -25.48
N LYS A 408 35.06 155.29 -26.22
CA LYS A 408 34.52 156.22 -27.21
C LYS A 408 33.91 157.46 -26.57
N ASP A 409 33.21 157.32 -25.46
CA ASP A 409 32.66 158.43 -24.67
C ASP A 409 33.79 159.31 -24.10
N ARG A 410 34.93 158.70 -23.69
CA ARG A 410 36.14 159.45 -23.31
C ARG A 410 36.81 160.16 -24.50
N LYS A 411 36.75 159.61 -25.72
CA LYS A 411 37.26 160.26 -26.94
C LYS A 411 36.34 161.39 -27.41
N PHE A 412 35.02 161.20 -27.37
CA PHE A 412 34.02 162.23 -27.65
C PHE A 412 34.09 163.39 -26.65
N ALA A 413 34.36 163.09 -25.37
CA ALA A 413 34.56 164.12 -24.34
C ALA A 413 35.89 164.90 -24.51
N ALA A 414 36.87 164.36 -25.23
CA ALA A 414 38.16 165.01 -25.49
C ALA A 414 38.18 165.85 -26.78
N GLU A 415 37.22 165.68 -27.69
CA GLU A 415 37.10 166.43 -28.96
C GLU A 415 36.16 167.65 -28.88
N GLN A 416 35.66 167.99 -27.68
CA GLN A 416 34.85 169.20 -27.43
C GLN A 416 35.52 170.25 -26.52
N GLN A 417 36.84 170.16 -26.34
CA GLN A 417 37.70 171.25 -25.83
C GLN A 417 38.50 171.84 -26.98
#